data_AF-A0A374TST0-F1
#
_entry.id   AF-A0A374TST0-F1
#
_cell.length_a   1.000
_cell.length_b   1.000
_cell.length_c   1.000
_cell.angle_alpha   90.00
_cell.angle_beta   90.00
_cell.angle_gamma   90.00
#
_symmetry.space_group_name_H-M   'P 1'
#
loop_
_entity.id
_entity.type
_entity.pdbx_description
1 polymer ?
#
loop_
_entity_poly.entity_id
_entity_poly.type
_entity_poly.pdbx_seq_one_letter_code
_entity_poly.pdbx_strand_id
1 'polypeptide(L)'
;MCHACIGVIVSQNQPLVSVLVPICNVEKYLDECLSSLKNQTLKDIEIICINDGSTDSSLEIINGFASEDPRFVVIDKPNSGYGDSMNRGLEIAKGKYISILESDDFLDADALEFMVQQAEDNELDLFKCNFWLYWSSRDSSRLNRHDVYFPAMSQELIGMGVHKPIDAPDAFWAKPSIWSALYRKDFLSSNNISFLPTPGASFQDTSFTFKVLACARRAMYSGKAFLHYRQDNEHSSVNNPGKVFCVCDEHHEMSRFLNEDRPDLKPALDPIRAKVKFYNYDWNLNRLAPELRRDFISVFSTEMADELQANNIICAEAPFDRYGFNPGEFARVKDFAENADLLKVQYSLTGSGKLNTIREYLAAGGFSMVARMMKRKLRR
;
A
#
# COMPACT_ATOMS: atom_id res chain seq x y z
N MET A 1 -7.83 -20.26 43.01
CA MET A 1 -7.25 -18.93 42.81
C MET A 1 -7.76 -18.42 41.47
N CYS A 2 -8.68 -17.46 41.50
CA CYS A 2 -9.36 -16.94 40.31
C CYS A 2 -8.38 -16.22 39.39
N HIS A 3 -8.49 -16.50 38.09
CA HIS A 3 -7.89 -15.71 37.03
C HIS A 3 -8.60 -14.35 37.03
N ALA A 4 -7.84 -13.28 37.26
CA ALA A 4 -8.34 -11.93 37.16
C ALA A 4 -8.60 -11.62 35.69
N CYS A 5 -9.87 -11.46 35.32
CA CYS A 5 -10.25 -10.75 34.10
C CYS A 5 -9.70 -9.32 34.24
N ILE A 6 -8.71 -8.97 33.41
CA ILE A 6 -8.30 -7.58 33.23
C ILE A 6 -9.43 -6.93 32.44
N GLY A 7 -10.41 -6.39 33.17
CA GLY A 7 -11.47 -5.59 32.59
C GLY A 7 -10.88 -4.31 32.01
N VAL A 8 -10.92 -4.18 30.69
CA VAL A 8 -10.66 -2.92 30.01
C VAL A 8 -11.77 -1.97 30.42
N ILE A 9 -11.45 -0.98 31.27
CA ILE A 9 -12.37 0.11 31.59
C ILE A 9 -12.32 1.08 30.41
N VAL A 10 -13.12 0.81 29.38
CA VAL A 10 -13.41 1.80 28.34
C VAL A 10 -14.41 2.78 28.96
N SER A 11 -14.11 4.07 28.89
CA SER A 11 -15.07 5.15 29.13
C SER A 11 -16.33 4.85 28.32
N GLN A 12 -17.51 4.82 28.95
CA GLN A 12 -18.82 4.50 28.34
C GLN A 12 -19.22 5.41 27.14
N ASN A 13 -18.34 6.31 26.69
CA ASN A 13 -18.57 7.29 25.63
C ASN A 13 -17.47 7.36 24.54
N GLN A 14 -16.45 6.49 24.55
CA GLN A 14 -15.43 6.47 23.48
C GLN A 14 -15.34 5.09 22.82
N PRO A 15 -15.43 5.01 21.48
CA PRO A 15 -15.23 3.74 20.79
C PRO A 15 -13.79 3.27 20.98
N LEU A 16 -13.56 1.97 20.92
CA LEU A 16 -12.22 1.39 20.99
C LEU A 16 -11.53 1.47 19.62
N VAL A 17 -12.28 1.25 18.54
CA VAL A 17 -11.81 1.31 17.15
C VAL A 17 -12.62 2.31 16.34
N SER A 18 -11.93 3.19 15.61
CA SER A 18 -12.50 3.96 14.51
C SER A 18 -12.18 3.26 13.20
N VAL A 19 -13.21 2.81 12.48
CA VAL A 19 -13.06 2.24 11.14
C VAL A 19 -13.29 3.33 10.11
N LEU A 20 -12.28 3.65 9.31
CA LEU A 20 -12.39 4.61 8.21
C LEU A 20 -12.81 3.89 6.93
N VAL A 21 -13.87 4.37 6.29
CA VAL A 21 -14.42 3.81 5.05
C VAL A 21 -14.45 4.91 3.96
N PRO A 22 -13.46 4.98 3.07
CA PRO A 22 -13.44 5.94 1.97
C PRO A 22 -14.41 5.52 0.85
N ILE A 23 -15.29 6.42 0.42
CA ILE A 23 -16.42 6.11 -0.46
C ILE A 23 -16.46 7.10 -1.63
N CYS A 24 -16.42 6.58 -2.86
CA CYS A 24 -16.62 7.37 -4.08
C CYS A 24 -17.14 6.48 -5.20
N ASN A 25 -18.44 6.57 -5.51
CA ASN A 25 -19.08 5.83 -6.60
C ASN A 25 -18.93 4.29 -6.52
N VAL A 26 -19.39 3.70 -5.41
CA VAL A 26 -19.21 2.28 -5.06
C VAL A 26 -20.52 1.59 -4.66
N GLU A 27 -21.66 2.12 -5.09
CA GLU A 27 -23.00 1.66 -4.68
C GLU A 27 -23.20 0.13 -4.77
N LYS A 28 -22.55 -0.52 -5.74
CA LYS A 28 -22.66 -1.96 -6.01
C LYS A 28 -22.14 -2.85 -4.88
N TYR A 29 -21.16 -2.37 -4.12
CA TYR A 29 -20.44 -3.18 -3.13
C TYR A 29 -20.66 -2.68 -1.70
N LEU A 30 -21.13 -1.44 -1.57
CA LEU A 30 -21.15 -0.72 -0.31
C LEU A 30 -22.06 -1.37 0.74
N ASP A 31 -23.18 -1.96 0.34
CA ASP A 31 -24.08 -2.64 1.28
C ASP A 31 -23.41 -3.84 1.98
N GLU A 32 -22.64 -4.65 1.24
CA GLU A 32 -21.88 -5.77 1.80
C GLU A 32 -20.76 -5.28 2.72
N CYS A 33 -20.02 -4.25 2.29
CA CYS A 33 -18.97 -3.62 3.07
C CYS A 33 -19.50 -3.14 4.44
N LEU A 34 -20.56 -2.32 4.44
CA LEU A 34 -21.11 -1.74 5.67
C LEU A 34 -21.84 -2.76 6.53
N SER A 35 -22.52 -3.73 5.92
CA SER A 35 -23.12 -4.86 6.64
C SER A 35 -22.07 -5.69 7.38
N SER A 36 -20.88 -5.88 6.80
CA SER A 36 -19.78 -6.61 7.45
C SER A 36 -19.28 -5.88 8.71
N LEU A 37 -19.28 -4.54 8.70
CA LEU A 37 -18.93 -3.73 9.87
C LEU A 37 -20.05 -3.70 10.92
N LYS A 38 -21.31 -3.56 10.49
CA LYS A 38 -22.49 -3.61 11.37
C LYS A 38 -22.51 -4.88 12.21
N ASN A 39 -22.11 -6.00 11.59
CA ASN A 39 -22.13 -7.35 12.16
C ASN A 39 -20.87 -7.75 12.95
N GLN A 40 -19.87 -6.87 13.11
CA GLN A 40 -18.68 -7.16 13.93
C GLN A 40 -19.04 -7.59 15.36
N THR A 41 -18.31 -8.56 15.91
CA THR A 41 -18.49 -9.02 17.30
C THR A 41 -18.09 -7.95 18.31
N LEU A 42 -17.00 -7.22 18.03
CA LEU A 42 -16.61 -6.03 18.77
C LEU A 42 -17.64 -4.90 18.56
N LYS A 43 -18.33 -4.50 19.63
CA LYS A 43 -19.40 -3.47 19.57
C LYS A 43 -18.91 -2.05 19.79
N ASP A 44 -17.81 -1.89 20.53
CA ASP A 44 -17.18 -0.60 20.85
C ASP A 44 -16.40 -0.05 19.64
N ILE A 45 -17.12 0.21 18.55
CA ILE A 45 -16.57 0.73 17.29
C ILE A 45 -17.38 1.94 16.83
N GLU A 46 -16.71 2.85 16.14
CA GLU A 46 -17.35 3.83 15.28
C GLU A 46 -16.93 3.57 13.83
N ILE A 47 -17.84 3.83 12.89
CA ILE A 47 -17.67 3.56 11.47
C ILE A 47 -17.81 4.89 10.74
N ILE A 48 -16.68 5.43 10.29
CA ILE A 48 -16.61 6.76 9.67
C ILE A 48 -16.66 6.60 8.16
N CYS A 49 -17.85 6.76 7.60
CA CYS A 49 -18.13 6.74 6.17
C CYS A 49 -17.78 8.10 5.56
N ILE A 50 -16.78 8.14 4.69
CA ILE A 50 -16.28 9.39 4.09
C ILE A 50 -16.69 9.42 2.62
N ASN A 51 -17.81 10.08 2.32
CA ASN A 51 -18.26 10.30 0.95
C ASN A 51 -17.43 11.40 0.27
N ASP A 52 -16.68 11.03 -0.75
CA ASP A 52 -15.79 11.90 -1.54
C ASP A 52 -16.47 12.39 -2.84
N GLY A 53 -17.66 12.96 -2.69
CA GLY A 53 -18.42 13.52 -3.81
C GLY A 53 -19.00 12.47 -4.76
N SER A 54 -19.55 11.37 -4.22
CA SER A 54 -20.25 10.37 -5.05
C SER A 54 -21.43 10.99 -5.80
N THR A 55 -21.65 10.49 -7.02
CA THR A 55 -22.73 10.87 -7.93
C THR A 55 -23.72 9.72 -8.17
N ASP A 56 -23.48 8.57 -7.57
CA ASP A 56 -24.34 7.38 -7.57
C ASP A 56 -25.13 7.28 -6.25
N SER A 57 -25.78 6.14 -5.97
CA SER A 57 -26.55 5.94 -4.73
C SER A 57 -25.71 5.74 -3.47
N SER A 58 -24.37 5.87 -3.51
CA SER A 58 -23.51 5.63 -2.33
C SER A 58 -23.88 6.50 -1.13
N LEU A 59 -24.22 7.79 -1.35
CA LEU A 59 -24.62 8.70 -0.27
C LEU A 59 -25.96 8.30 0.37
N GLU A 60 -26.90 7.81 -0.45
CA GLU A 60 -28.19 7.30 0.05
C GLU A 60 -27.98 6.08 0.94
N ILE A 61 -27.13 5.13 0.50
CA ILE A 61 -26.81 3.91 1.23
C ILE A 61 -26.21 4.24 2.61
N ILE A 62 -25.17 5.09 2.69
CA ILE A 62 -24.54 5.41 3.99
C ILE A 62 -25.48 6.14 4.95
N ASN A 63 -26.37 6.99 4.42
CA ASN A 63 -27.38 7.66 5.25
C ASN A 63 -28.41 6.67 5.81
N GLY A 64 -28.75 5.62 5.04
CA GLY A 64 -29.58 4.52 5.52
C GLY A 64 -28.95 3.84 6.75
N PHE A 65 -27.69 3.41 6.64
CA PHE A 65 -26.97 2.79 7.77
C PHE A 65 -26.87 3.74 8.99
N ALA A 66 -26.52 5.01 8.78
CA ALA A 66 -26.42 6.01 9.85
C ALA A 66 -27.75 6.33 10.54
N SER A 67 -28.87 6.18 9.83
CA SER A 67 -30.20 6.37 10.41
C SER A 67 -30.62 5.23 11.34
N GLU A 68 -30.07 4.02 11.14
CA GLU A 68 -30.41 2.81 11.90
C GLU A 68 -29.43 2.51 13.03
N ASP A 69 -28.16 2.87 12.87
CA ASP A 69 -27.09 2.48 13.78
C ASP A 69 -26.20 3.70 14.10
N PRO A 70 -26.23 4.21 15.35
CA PRO A 70 -25.52 5.43 15.73
C PRO A 70 -23.99 5.29 15.72
N ARG A 71 -23.46 4.07 15.52
CA ARG A 71 -22.02 3.84 15.32
C ARG A 71 -21.54 4.38 13.97
N PHE A 72 -22.43 4.53 12.99
CA PHE A 72 -22.09 5.07 11.67
C PHE A 72 -22.09 6.60 11.69
N VAL A 73 -20.96 7.19 11.32
CA VAL A 73 -20.73 8.63 11.23
C VAL A 73 -20.44 8.96 9.77
N VAL A 74 -21.18 9.92 9.21
CA VAL A 74 -21.04 10.33 7.81
C VAL A 74 -20.27 11.64 7.70
N ILE A 75 -19.22 11.65 6.90
CA ILE A 75 -18.61 12.86 6.35
C ILE A 75 -19.03 12.94 4.89
N ASP A 76 -19.84 13.94 4.55
CA ASP A 76 -20.16 14.26 3.16
C ASP A 76 -19.39 15.51 2.70
N LYS A 77 -18.68 15.41 1.59
CA LYS A 77 -17.86 16.50 1.07
C LYS A 77 -17.72 16.47 -0.46
N PRO A 78 -17.38 17.60 -1.10
CA PRO A 78 -16.96 17.60 -2.50
C PRO A 78 -15.74 16.71 -2.74
N ASN A 79 -15.58 16.23 -3.98
CA ASN A 79 -14.45 15.39 -4.34
C ASN A 79 -13.12 16.13 -4.16
N SER A 80 -12.25 15.62 -3.28
CA SER A 80 -10.91 16.15 -3.00
C SER A 80 -9.83 15.06 -3.02
N GLY A 81 -10.21 13.80 -3.22
CA GLY A 81 -9.29 12.67 -3.35
C GLY A 81 -9.11 11.85 -2.08
N TYR A 82 -8.54 10.66 -2.26
CA TYR A 82 -8.43 9.64 -1.22
C TYR A 82 -7.64 10.12 0.00
N GLY A 83 -6.46 10.73 -0.20
CA GLY A 83 -5.62 11.21 0.90
C GLY A 83 -6.32 12.26 1.78
N ASP A 84 -7.01 13.24 1.19
CA ASP A 84 -7.80 14.22 1.94
C ASP A 84 -8.95 13.57 2.71
N SER A 85 -9.68 12.66 2.06
CA SER A 85 -10.77 11.89 2.67
C SER A 85 -10.29 11.13 3.92
N MET A 86 -9.19 10.39 3.80
CA MET A 86 -8.64 9.63 4.92
C MET A 86 -8.13 10.53 6.04
N ASN A 87 -7.49 11.66 5.71
CA ASN A 87 -7.01 12.61 6.72
C ASN A 87 -8.16 13.24 7.51
N ARG A 88 -9.29 13.57 6.87
CA ARG A 88 -10.50 14.01 7.59
C ARG A 88 -11.06 12.92 8.51
N GLY A 89 -11.04 11.68 8.05
CA GLY A 89 -11.39 10.52 8.88
C GLY A 89 -10.50 10.40 10.12
N LEU A 90 -9.18 10.51 9.94
CA LEU A 90 -8.20 10.47 11.02
C LEU A 90 -8.39 11.61 12.04
N GLU A 91 -8.74 12.81 11.56
CA GLU A 91 -8.95 13.99 12.40
C GLU A 91 -10.13 13.80 13.37
N ILE A 92 -11.26 13.29 12.88
CA ILE A 92 -12.48 13.17 13.70
C ILE A 92 -12.56 11.86 14.49
N ALA A 93 -11.74 10.86 14.14
CA ALA A 93 -11.69 9.57 14.81
C ALA A 93 -11.52 9.73 16.32
N LYS A 94 -12.24 8.95 17.11
CA LYS A 94 -12.25 8.96 18.59
C LYS A 94 -11.70 7.66 19.19
N GLY A 95 -11.56 6.64 18.37
CA GLY A 95 -11.03 5.33 18.72
C GLY A 95 -9.60 5.39 19.23
N LYS A 96 -9.27 4.51 20.18
CA LYS A 96 -7.89 4.24 20.58
C LYS A 96 -7.09 3.70 19.39
N TYR A 97 -7.75 2.92 18.54
CA TYR A 97 -7.18 2.37 17.31
C TYR A 97 -7.92 2.86 16.07
N ILE A 98 -7.21 2.87 14.96
CA ILE A 98 -7.72 3.11 13.62
C ILE A 98 -7.65 1.78 12.84
N SER A 99 -8.73 1.45 12.15
CA SER A 99 -8.78 0.43 11.10
C SER A 99 -9.26 1.09 9.82
N ILE A 100 -8.89 0.54 8.66
CA ILE A 100 -9.35 1.03 7.35
C ILE A 100 -10.05 -0.13 6.66
N LEU A 101 -11.21 0.12 6.05
CA LEU A 101 -11.88 -0.85 5.18
C LEU A 101 -12.20 -0.15 3.86
N GLU A 102 -11.68 -0.68 2.76
CA GLU A 102 -12.04 -0.19 1.42
C GLU A 102 -13.52 -0.50 1.15
N SER A 103 -14.20 0.44 0.49
CA SER A 103 -15.66 0.41 0.34
C SER A 103 -16.19 -0.65 -0.64
N ASP A 104 -15.29 -1.31 -1.37
CA ASP A 104 -15.58 -2.49 -2.19
C ASP A 104 -15.16 -3.82 -1.54
N ASP A 105 -14.52 -3.77 -0.37
CA ASP A 105 -14.10 -4.94 0.41
C ASP A 105 -15.07 -5.24 1.56
N PHE A 106 -14.87 -6.37 2.24
CA PHE A 106 -15.62 -6.74 3.44
C PHE A 106 -14.75 -7.52 4.44
N LEU A 107 -15.23 -7.58 5.68
CA LEU A 107 -14.48 -8.10 6.82
C LEU A 107 -15.24 -9.23 7.55
N ASP A 108 -14.54 -10.30 7.91
CA ASP A 108 -15.10 -11.35 8.77
C ASP A 108 -15.54 -10.80 10.14
N ALA A 109 -16.59 -11.37 10.73
CA ALA A 109 -17.28 -10.78 11.88
C ALA A 109 -16.42 -10.67 13.16
N ASP A 110 -15.41 -11.52 13.36
CA ASP A 110 -14.54 -11.56 14.53
C ASP A 110 -13.21 -10.81 14.34
N ALA A 111 -13.02 -10.16 13.19
CA ALA A 111 -11.75 -9.56 12.81
C ALA A 111 -11.29 -8.45 13.75
N LEU A 112 -12.14 -7.46 14.03
CA LEU A 112 -11.76 -6.32 14.88
C LEU A 112 -11.51 -6.76 16.33
N GLU A 113 -12.33 -7.68 16.86
CA GLU A 113 -12.16 -8.25 18.19
C GLU A 113 -10.80 -8.97 18.31
N PHE A 114 -10.46 -9.81 17.33
CA PHE A 114 -9.18 -10.49 17.30
C PHE A 114 -8.01 -9.49 17.22
N MET A 115 -8.07 -8.52 16.30
CA MET A 115 -6.99 -7.54 16.12
C MET A 115 -6.77 -6.68 17.36
N VAL A 116 -7.85 -6.23 18.01
CA VAL A 116 -7.79 -5.47 19.26
C VAL A 116 -7.18 -6.30 20.38
N GLN A 117 -7.62 -7.56 20.55
CA GLN A 117 -7.07 -8.43 21.58
C GLN A 117 -5.55 -8.56 21.42
N GLN A 118 -5.08 -8.81 20.20
CA GLN A 118 -3.64 -8.91 19.92
C GLN A 118 -2.90 -7.58 20.18
N ALA A 119 -3.50 -6.45 19.82
CA ALA A 119 -2.91 -5.14 20.01
C ALA A 119 -2.85 -4.70 21.48
N GLU A 120 -3.86 -5.01 22.29
CA GLU A 120 -3.88 -4.72 23.73
C GLU A 120 -2.91 -5.63 24.49
N ASP A 121 -2.98 -6.96 24.28
CA ASP A 121 -2.14 -7.94 24.98
C ASP A 121 -0.64 -7.70 24.77
N ASN A 122 -0.28 -7.10 23.63
CA ASN A 122 1.10 -6.86 23.24
C ASN A 122 1.45 -5.37 23.15
N GLU A 123 0.56 -4.47 23.57
CA GLU A 123 0.78 -3.00 23.56
C GLU A 123 1.31 -2.47 22.21
N LEU A 124 0.66 -2.84 21.11
CA LEU A 124 1.16 -2.61 19.75
C LEU A 124 0.90 -1.19 19.25
N ASP A 125 1.85 -0.68 18.46
CA ASP A 125 1.67 0.50 17.60
C ASP A 125 0.96 0.10 16.29
N LEU A 126 1.30 -1.08 15.78
CA LEU A 126 0.82 -1.66 14.53
C LEU A 126 0.57 -3.15 14.69
N PHE A 127 -0.59 -3.62 14.26
CA PHE A 127 -0.87 -5.03 14.04
C PHE A 127 -1.36 -5.25 12.61
N LYS A 128 -0.79 -6.23 11.87
CA LYS A 128 -1.31 -6.60 10.54
C LYS A 128 -1.65 -8.08 10.46
N CYS A 129 -2.74 -8.37 9.76
CA CYS A 129 -3.14 -9.72 9.37
C CYS A 129 -2.82 -9.96 7.89
N ASN A 130 -2.85 -11.22 7.49
CA ASN A 130 -2.97 -11.59 6.08
C ASN A 130 -4.43 -11.35 5.62
N PHE A 131 -4.72 -11.60 4.34
CA PHE A 131 -6.05 -11.37 3.79
C PHE A 131 -6.36 -12.34 2.64
N TRP A 132 -7.63 -12.39 2.24
CA TRP A 132 -8.10 -13.16 1.10
C TRP A 132 -8.13 -12.26 -0.13
N LEU A 133 -7.62 -12.72 -1.27
CA LEU A 133 -8.00 -12.16 -2.57
C LEU A 133 -9.37 -12.72 -2.93
N TYR A 134 -10.33 -11.88 -3.23
CA TYR A 134 -11.73 -12.26 -3.46
C TYR A 134 -12.21 -11.92 -4.87
N TRP A 135 -12.98 -12.82 -5.47
CA TRP A 135 -13.71 -12.62 -6.73
C TRP A 135 -15.18 -12.99 -6.53
N SER A 136 -16.05 -12.10 -7.00
CA SER A 136 -17.50 -12.28 -7.00
C SER A 136 -17.92 -13.47 -7.88
N SER A 137 -17.13 -13.79 -8.90
CA SER A 137 -17.33 -14.94 -9.80
C SER A 137 -16.27 -16.04 -9.64
N ARG A 138 -16.74 -17.30 -9.74
CA ARG A 138 -15.87 -18.49 -9.74
C ARG A 138 -15.27 -18.69 -11.13
N ASP A 139 -13.99 -19.05 -11.16
CA ASP A 139 -13.24 -19.29 -12.39
C ASP A 139 -12.32 -20.51 -12.25
N SER A 140 -12.16 -21.25 -13.35
CA SER A 140 -11.38 -22.50 -13.37
C SER A 140 -9.89 -22.28 -13.13
N SER A 141 -9.33 -21.12 -13.52
CA SER A 141 -7.94 -20.74 -13.21
C SER A 141 -7.69 -20.60 -11.70
N ARG A 142 -8.75 -20.43 -10.91
CA ARG A 142 -8.73 -20.29 -9.45
C ARG A 142 -9.33 -21.50 -8.74
N LEU A 143 -9.34 -22.66 -9.40
CA LEU A 143 -9.96 -23.90 -8.89
C LEU A 143 -11.44 -23.72 -8.53
N ASN A 144 -12.15 -22.82 -9.21
CA ASN A 144 -13.55 -22.46 -8.94
C ASN A 144 -13.81 -21.96 -7.50
N ARG A 145 -12.81 -21.36 -6.86
CA ARG A 145 -12.97 -20.67 -5.57
C ARG A 145 -13.33 -19.20 -5.76
N HIS A 146 -14.03 -18.65 -4.76
CA HIS A 146 -14.23 -17.20 -4.64
C HIS A 146 -12.99 -16.51 -4.08
N ASP A 147 -12.21 -17.21 -3.25
CA ASP A 147 -11.11 -16.62 -2.51
C ASP A 147 -9.79 -17.40 -2.65
N VAL A 148 -8.69 -16.67 -2.49
CA VAL A 148 -7.33 -17.20 -2.43
C VAL A 148 -6.57 -16.52 -1.31
N TYR A 149 -6.00 -17.29 -0.40
CA TYR A 149 -5.20 -16.77 0.70
C TYR A 149 -3.98 -16.00 0.20
N PHE A 150 -3.79 -14.77 0.69
CA PHE A 150 -2.63 -13.94 0.39
C PHE A 150 -1.74 -13.76 1.64
N PRO A 151 -0.52 -14.34 1.64
CA PRO A 151 0.43 -14.15 2.73
C PRO A 151 1.12 -12.79 2.60
N ALA A 152 0.47 -11.74 3.12
CA ALA A 152 1.02 -10.37 3.11
C ALA A 152 2.35 -10.30 3.87
N MET A 153 2.47 -11.05 4.96
CA MET A 153 3.69 -11.16 5.77
C MET A 153 4.29 -12.56 5.69
N SER A 154 5.62 -12.64 5.65
CA SER A 154 6.35 -13.91 5.65
C SER A 154 6.18 -14.66 6.98
N GLN A 155 6.32 -15.99 6.96
CA GLN A 155 6.28 -16.80 8.17
C GLN A 155 7.38 -16.41 9.17
N GLU A 156 8.52 -15.92 8.67
CA GLU A 156 9.58 -15.41 9.51
C GLU A 156 9.15 -14.16 10.28
N LEU A 157 8.59 -13.15 9.59
CA LEU A 157 8.12 -11.92 10.24
C LEU A 157 6.98 -12.20 11.24
N ILE A 158 6.10 -13.15 10.93
CA ILE A 158 5.06 -13.61 11.86
C ILE A 158 5.70 -14.26 13.10
N GLY A 159 6.70 -15.12 12.90
CA GLY A 159 7.40 -15.81 13.97
C GLY A 159 8.28 -14.92 14.87
N MET A 160 8.63 -13.71 14.42
CA MET A 160 9.39 -12.75 15.21
C MET A 160 8.60 -12.17 16.39
N GLY A 161 7.27 -12.21 16.37
CA GLY A 161 6.44 -11.58 17.39
C GLY A 161 6.59 -10.05 17.40
N VAL A 162 6.63 -9.45 18.58
CA VAL A 162 6.75 -7.99 18.73
C VAL A 162 8.16 -7.51 18.40
N HIS A 163 8.30 -6.64 17.41
CA HIS A 163 9.58 -6.08 17.00
C HIS A 163 9.43 -4.66 16.43
N LYS A 164 10.57 -4.02 16.14
CA LYS A 164 10.61 -2.76 15.38
C LYS A 164 10.77 -3.12 13.89
N PRO A 165 9.91 -2.63 12.98
CA PRO A 165 10.05 -2.95 11.56
C PRO A 165 11.40 -2.56 10.95
N ILE A 166 12.07 -1.52 11.47
CA ILE A 166 13.40 -1.11 11.00
C ILE A 166 14.49 -2.19 11.22
N ASP A 167 14.30 -3.09 12.19
CA ASP A 167 15.19 -4.21 12.48
C ASP A 167 14.87 -5.43 11.58
N ALA A 168 13.76 -5.39 10.84
CA ALA A 168 13.26 -6.45 9.97
C ALA A 168 12.69 -5.85 8.66
N PRO A 169 13.57 -5.36 7.75
CA PRO A 169 13.17 -4.48 6.66
C PRO A 169 12.27 -5.14 5.61
N ASP A 170 12.13 -6.46 5.63
CA ASP A 170 11.20 -7.23 4.78
C ASP A 170 9.76 -6.70 4.86
N ALA A 171 9.35 -6.15 6.00
CA ALA A 171 8.04 -5.53 6.16
C ALA A 171 7.81 -4.31 5.25
N PHE A 172 8.88 -3.57 4.90
CA PHE A 172 8.79 -2.41 4.01
C PHE A 172 8.60 -2.79 2.54
N TRP A 173 8.97 -4.01 2.15
CA TRP A 173 8.80 -4.52 0.78
C TRP A 173 7.53 -5.36 0.61
N ALA A 174 6.79 -5.58 1.69
CA ALA A 174 5.46 -6.18 1.62
C ALA A 174 4.46 -5.23 0.95
N LYS A 175 3.34 -5.78 0.48
CA LYS A 175 2.25 -4.95 -0.05
C LYS A 175 1.79 -3.99 1.06
N PRO A 176 1.65 -2.67 0.79
CA PRO A 176 1.28 -1.68 1.79
C PRO A 176 -0.01 -2.04 2.56
N SER A 177 -1.01 -2.61 1.85
CA SER A 177 -2.23 -3.27 2.39
C SER A 177 -2.79 -2.62 3.67
N ILE A 178 -3.03 -1.31 3.61
CA ILE A 178 -3.42 -0.51 4.78
C ILE A 178 -4.74 -0.96 5.43
N TRP A 179 -5.59 -1.62 4.65
CA TRP A 179 -6.87 -2.17 5.07
C TRP A 179 -6.74 -3.47 5.89
N SER A 180 -5.57 -4.11 5.91
CA SER A 180 -5.34 -5.37 6.65
C SER A 180 -4.77 -5.17 8.06
N ALA A 181 -4.92 -3.96 8.61
CA ALA A 181 -4.15 -3.51 9.77
C ALA A 181 -4.96 -2.74 10.80
N LEU A 182 -4.47 -2.79 12.04
CA LEU A 182 -4.92 -1.97 13.16
C LEU A 182 -3.77 -1.08 13.62
N TYR A 183 -4.02 0.22 13.71
CA TYR A 183 -3.03 1.25 14.03
C TYR A 183 -3.39 1.93 15.35
N ARG A 184 -2.45 2.09 16.29
CA ARG A 184 -2.70 2.89 17.49
C ARG A 184 -2.80 4.37 17.12
N LYS A 185 -3.94 5.01 17.40
CA LYS A 185 -4.23 6.38 16.94
C LYS A 185 -3.21 7.40 17.47
N ASP A 186 -2.93 7.37 18.77
CA ASP A 186 -1.96 8.30 19.38
C ASP A 186 -0.54 8.10 18.88
N PHE A 187 -0.20 6.89 18.41
CA PHE A 187 1.06 6.64 17.72
C PHE A 187 1.10 7.34 16.35
N LEU A 188 0.02 7.28 15.56
CA LEU A 188 -0.06 7.99 14.29
C LEU A 188 0.08 9.51 14.49
N SER A 189 -0.70 10.08 15.42
CA SER A 189 -0.71 11.53 15.66
C SER A 189 0.61 12.04 16.24
N SER A 190 1.20 11.34 17.21
CA SER A 190 2.49 11.74 17.80
C SER A 190 3.68 11.67 16.83
N ASN A 191 3.55 10.93 15.73
CA ASN A 191 4.56 10.85 14.68
C ASN A 191 4.17 11.63 13.41
N ASN A 192 3.12 12.46 13.47
CA ASN A 192 2.60 13.25 12.33
C ASN A 192 2.35 12.39 11.08
N ILE A 193 1.81 11.19 11.26
CA ILE A 193 1.56 10.25 10.16
C ILE A 193 0.19 10.53 9.55
N SER A 194 0.19 11.01 8.32
CA SER A 194 -1.00 11.29 7.50
C SER A 194 -0.81 10.80 6.06
N PHE A 195 -1.91 10.70 5.33
CA PHE A 195 -1.90 10.39 3.89
C PHE A 195 -1.48 11.62 3.09
N LEU A 196 -0.76 11.42 2.00
CA LEU A 196 -0.41 12.49 1.09
C LEU A 196 -1.67 12.93 0.31
N PRO A 197 -2.08 14.22 0.33
CA PRO A 197 -3.32 14.67 -0.33
C PRO A 197 -3.12 14.89 -1.84
N THR A 198 -2.48 13.95 -2.53
CA THR A 198 -2.42 13.96 -4.00
C THR A 198 -3.83 13.78 -4.59
N PRO A 199 -4.19 14.49 -5.68
CA PRO A 199 -5.52 14.37 -6.27
C PRO A 199 -5.93 12.94 -6.64
N GLY A 200 -7.15 12.55 -6.25
CA GLY A 200 -7.76 11.23 -6.47
C GLY A 200 -7.06 10.07 -5.73
N ALA A 201 -7.48 8.81 -5.97
CA ALA A 201 -6.80 7.60 -5.45
C ALA A 201 -5.51 7.27 -6.24
N SER A 202 -4.36 7.44 -5.61
CA SER A 202 -3.08 7.77 -6.25
C SER A 202 -1.86 7.24 -5.46
N PHE A 203 -1.90 5.98 -4.99
CA PHE A 203 -0.82 5.30 -4.25
C PHE A 203 -0.57 5.77 -2.81
N GLN A 204 -1.52 6.49 -2.19
CA GLN A 204 -1.33 7.06 -0.85
C GLN A 204 -1.06 6.04 0.27
N ASP A 205 -1.39 4.77 0.04
CA ASP A 205 -1.03 3.67 0.92
C ASP A 205 0.49 3.49 1.06
N THR A 206 1.24 3.90 0.04
CA THR A 206 2.68 3.69 -0.07
C THR A 206 3.46 4.54 0.92
N SER A 207 3.37 5.88 0.86
CA SER A 207 4.09 6.72 1.83
C SER A 207 3.50 6.59 3.24
N PHE A 208 2.19 6.40 3.38
CA PHE A 208 1.55 6.16 4.68
C PHE A 208 2.14 4.92 5.37
N THR A 209 2.20 3.79 4.67
CA THR A 209 2.76 2.55 5.23
C THR A 209 4.24 2.70 5.56
N PHE A 210 5.01 3.37 4.70
CA PHE A 210 6.42 3.64 4.98
C PHE A 210 6.60 4.44 6.28
N LYS A 211 5.83 5.53 6.45
CA LYS A 211 5.84 6.37 7.66
C LYS A 211 5.47 5.58 8.92
N VAL A 212 4.45 4.71 8.84
CA VAL A 212 4.06 3.81 9.93
C VAL A 212 5.20 2.85 10.30
N LEU A 213 5.76 2.13 9.32
CA LEU A 213 6.81 1.15 9.59
C LEU A 213 8.11 1.80 10.09
N ALA A 214 8.44 2.98 9.58
CA ALA A 214 9.60 3.77 10.02
C ALA A 214 9.51 4.14 11.51
N CYS A 215 8.32 4.50 11.98
CA CYS A 215 8.12 5.03 13.32
C CYS A 215 7.76 3.97 14.36
N ALA A 216 7.11 2.87 13.95
CA ALA A 216 6.62 1.84 14.86
C ALA A 216 7.77 1.23 15.69
N ARG A 217 7.56 1.15 17.00
CA ARG A 217 8.48 0.49 17.93
C ARG A 217 7.99 -0.90 18.34
N ARG A 218 6.68 -1.12 18.26
CA ARG A 218 6.01 -2.37 18.60
C ARG A 218 5.06 -2.76 17.49
N ALA A 219 5.55 -3.49 16.50
CA ALA A 219 4.76 -4.08 15.44
C ALA A 219 4.69 -5.60 15.61
N MET A 220 3.56 -6.19 15.23
CA MET A 220 3.38 -7.64 15.16
C MET A 220 2.49 -8.00 13.98
N TYR A 221 2.65 -9.23 13.48
CA TYR A 221 1.95 -9.74 12.31
C TYR A 221 1.28 -11.08 12.61
N SER A 222 0.16 -11.36 11.96
CA SER A 222 -0.57 -12.62 12.08
C SER A 222 -0.76 -13.28 10.72
N GLY A 223 -0.61 -14.61 10.72
CA GLY A 223 -0.94 -15.44 9.55
C GLY A 223 -2.45 -15.60 9.32
N LYS A 224 -3.31 -15.16 10.25
CA LYS A 224 -4.76 -15.19 10.05
C LYS A 224 -5.17 -14.19 8.97
N ALA A 225 -6.24 -14.52 8.25
CA ALA A 225 -6.83 -13.68 7.22
C ALA A 225 -8.33 -13.50 7.50
N PHE A 226 -8.77 -12.23 7.53
CA PHE A 226 -10.14 -11.84 7.85
C PHE A 226 -10.77 -10.90 6.82
N LEU A 227 -9.94 -10.11 6.14
CA LEU A 227 -10.41 -9.20 5.11
C LEU A 227 -10.44 -9.91 3.75
N HIS A 228 -11.49 -9.64 2.99
CA HIS A 228 -11.69 -10.13 1.63
C HIS A 228 -11.48 -8.98 0.65
N TYR A 229 -10.28 -8.95 0.06
CA TYR A 229 -9.82 -7.92 -0.86
C TYR A 229 -10.33 -8.21 -2.28
N ARG A 230 -11.33 -7.47 -2.74
CA ARG A 230 -12.01 -7.70 -4.02
C ARG A 230 -11.09 -7.37 -5.20
N GLN A 231 -11.02 -8.30 -6.15
CA GLN A 231 -10.15 -8.22 -7.32
C GLN A 231 -10.90 -7.93 -8.62
N ASP A 232 -12.23 -8.05 -8.63
CA ASP A 232 -13.06 -7.88 -9.82
C ASP A 232 -13.88 -6.57 -9.84
N ASN A 233 -13.45 -5.57 -9.08
CA ASN A 233 -13.97 -4.21 -9.23
C ASN A 233 -13.40 -3.53 -10.49
N GLU A 234 -14.24 -3.37 -11.51
CA GLU A 234 -13.90 -2.73 -12.77
C GLU A 234 -13.43 -1.27 -12.61
N HIS A 235 -13.92 -0.57 -11.58
CA HIS A 235 -13.60 0.83 -11.31
C HIS A 235 -12.43 1.02 -10.35
N SER A 236 -11.70 -0.05 -10.01
CA SER A 236 -10.55 0.03 -9.11
C SER A 236 -9.50 1.01 -9.61
N SER A 237 -8.96 1.82 -8.70
CA SER A 237 -7.99 2.88 -9.01
C SER A 237 -6.69 2.33 -9.62
N VAL A 238 -6.32 1.08 -9.30
CA VAL A 238 -5.13 0.41 -9.86
C VAL A 238 -5.21 0.23 -11.38
N ASN A 239 -6.42 0.24 -11.94
CA ASN A 239 -6.69 0.11 -13.36
C ASN A 239 -6.62 1.45 -14.11
N ASN A 240 -6.42 2.59 -13.43
CA ASN A 240 -6.36 3.89 -14.09
C ASN A 240 -4.96 4.15 -14.70
N PRO A 241 -4.83 4.19 -16.04
CA PRO A 241 -3.53 4.37 -16.69
C PRO A 241 -3.03 5.81 -16.62
N GLY A 242 -3.87 6.80 -16.28
CA GLY A 242 -3.50 8.22 -16.24
C GLY A 242 -2.74 8.65 -14.99
N LYS A 243 -2.69 7.80 -13.95
CA LYS A 243 -2.05 8.11 -12.65
C LYS A 243 -0.64 7.56 -12.58
N VAL A 244 0.18 8.01 -13.51
CA VAL A 244 1.51 7.43 -13.77
C VAL A 244 2.55 7.89 -12.78
N PHE A 245 2.56 9.20 -12.51
CA PHE A 245 3.59 9.86 -11.72
C PHE A 245 3.24 10.01 -10.24
N CYS A 246 2.02 9.68 -9.83
CA CYS A 246 1.63 9.76 -8.43
C CYS A 246 2.46 8.85 -7.51
N VAL A 247 2.94 7.72 -8.03
CA VAL A 247 3.90 6.88 -7.28
C VAL A 247 5.20 7.66 -7.00
N CYS A 248 5.63 8.56 -7.88
CA CYS A 248 6.79 9.41 -7.64
C CYS A 248 6.53 10.40 -6.51
N ASP A 249 5.34 11.02 -6.48
CA ASP A 249 4.93 11.95 -5.42
C ASP A 249 4.99 11.26 -4.04
N GLU A 250 4.55 10.00 -3.94
CA GLU A 250 4.65 9.20 -2.72
C GLU A 250 6.10 8.98 -2.26
N HIS A 251 7.01 8.73 -3.20
CA HIS A 251 8.43 8.56 -2.87
C HIS A 251 9.14 9.89 -2.56
N HIS A 252 8.69 10.99 -3.15
CA HIS A 252 9.13 12.33 -2.77
C HIS A 252 8.67 12.64 -1.34
N GLU A 253 7.43 12.26 -0.96
CA GLU A 253 6.94 12.39 0.41
C GLU A 253 7.74 11.55 1.40
N MET A 254 8.10 10.30 1.07
CA MET A 254 9.00 9.51 1.94
C MET A 254 10.34 10.21 2.15
N SER A 255 10.88 10.81 1.09
CA SER A 255 12.17 11.51 1.14
C SER A 255 12.05 12.78 1.98
N ARG A 256 10.98 13.57 1.78
CA ARG A 256 10.64 14.74 2.59
C ARG A 256 10.51 14.36 4.07
N PHE A 257 9.73 13.33 4.38
CA PHE A 257 9.53 12.84 5.74
C PHE A 257 10.85 12.50 6.45
N LEU A 258 11.77 11.79 5.78
CA LEU A 258 13.09 11.49 6.36
C LEU A 258 14.00 12.72 6.46
N ASN A 259 13.86 13.70 5.57
CA ASN A 259 14.70 14.91 5.60
C ASN A 259 14.23 15.92 6.65
N GLU A 260 12.93 16.07 6.80
CA GLU A 260 12.31 17.16 7.57
C GLU A 260 11.76 16.67 8.91
N ASP A 261 10.99 15.59 8.91
CA ASP A 261 10.23 15.16 10.10
C ASP A 261 11.04 14.18 10.95
N ARG A 262 11.77 13.25 10.32
CA ARG A 262 12.55 12.19 10.97
C ARG A 262 14.00 12.06 10.44
N PRO A 263 14.81 13.13 10.48
CA PRO A 263 16.22 13.08 10.11
C PRO A 263 17.03 12.09 10.95
N ASP A 264 16.56 11.75 12.15
CA ASP A 264 17.14 10.73 13.02
C ASP A 264 17.09 9.32 12.41
N LEU A 265 16.07 9.02 11.60
CA LEU A 265 15.90 7.70 10.98
C LEU A 265 16.56 7.60 9.59
N LYS A 266 16.86 8.73 8.96
CA LYS A 266 17.34 8.81 7.58
C LYS A 266 18.53 7.88 7.27
N PRO A 267 19.61 7.82 8.08
CA PRO A 267 20.76 6.98 7.76
C PRO A 267 20.43 5.48 7.68
N ALA A 268 19.49 5.02 8.50
CA ALA A 268 19.07 3.63 8.52
C ALA A 268 18.02 3.30 7.46
N LEU A 269 17.15 4.26 7.14
CA LEU A 269 16.01 4.03 6.26
C LEU A 269 16.25 4.38 4.79
N ASP A 270 17.27 5.18 4.45
CA ASP A 270 17.52 5.54 3.05
C ASP A 270 17.77 4.34 2.13
N PRO A 271 18.57 3.33 2.52
CA PRO A 271 18.75 2.15 1.69
C PRO A 271 17.46 1.35 1.51
N ILE A 272 16.66 1.23 2.57
CA ILE A 272 15.36 0.56 2.54
C ILE A 272 14.40 1.33 1.62
N ARG A 273 14.31 2.65 1.78
CA ARG A 273 13.47 3.55 0.97
C ARG A 273 13.84 3.48 -0.51
N ALA A 274 15.13 3.50 -0.85
CA ALA A 274 15.59 3.39 -2.23
C ALA A 274 15.18 2.04 -2.87
N LYS A 275 15.23 0.94 -2.10
CA LYS A 275 14.75 -0.37 -2.53
C LYS A 275 13.23 -0.42 -2.72
N VAL A 276 12.46 0.17 -1.79
CA VAL A 276 11.00 0.34 -1.96
C VAL A 276 10.68 1.15 -3.21
N LYS A 277 11.40 2.26 -3.46
CA LYS A 277 11.30 3.07 -4.69
C LYS A 277 11.53 2.25 -5.95
N PHE A 278 12.61 1.48 -6.00
CA PHE A 278 12.91 0.66 -7.16
C PHE A 278 11.81 -0.38 -7.44
N TYR A 279 11.34 -1.10 -6.43
CA TYR A 279 10.28 -2.10 -6.61
C TYR A 279 8.96 -1.48 -7.07
N ASN A 280 8.56 -0.35 -6.47
CA ASN A 280 7.34 0.34 -6.84
C ASN A 280 7.41 0.90 -8.26
N TYR A 281 8.54 1.52 -8.65
CA TYR A 281 8.72 2.02 -10.02
C TYR A 281 8.78 0.88 -11.04
N ASP A 282 9.43 -0.23 -10.72
CA ASP A 282 9.49 -1.39 -11.62
C ASP A 282 8.11 -2.01 -11.83
N TRP A 283 7.35 -2.22 -10.75
CA TRP A 283 5.97 -2.69 -10.83
C TRP A 283 5.10 -1.70 -11.62
N ASN A 284 5.22 -0.40 -11.33
CA ASN A 284 4.48 0.65 -12.02
C ASN A 284 4.75 0.63 -13.52
N LEU A 285 6.01 0.59 -13.94
CA LEU A 285 6.40 0.58 -15.35
C LEU A 285 5.73 -0.54 -16.15
N ASN A 286 5.58 -1.73 -15.55
CA ASN A 286 5.00 -2.89 -16.22
C ASN A 286 3.49 -2.76 -16.48
N ARG A 287 2.75 -1.97 -15.68
CA ARG A 287 1.31 -1.72 -15.87
C ARG A 287 1.00 -0.52 -16.77
N LEU A 288 1.97 0.36 -17.03
CA LEU A 288 1.73 1.57 -17.82
C LEU A 288 1.40 1.26 -19.29
N ALA A 289 0.54 2.10 -19.86
CA ALA A 289 0.31 2.15 -21.30
C ALA A 289 1.60 2.52 -22.05
N PRO A 290 1.88 1.95 -23.25
CA PRO A 290 3.14 2.15 -23.97
C PRO A 290 3.56 3.62 -24.13
N GLU A 291 2.61 4.51 -24.36
CA GLU A 291 2.80 5.95 -24.53
C GLU A 291 3.37 6.64 -23.28
N LEU A 292 3.05 6.15 -22.08
CA LEU A 292 3.48 6.74 -20.80
C LEU A 292 4.79 6.13 -20.29
N ARG A 293 5.16 4.94 -20.77
CA ARG A 293 6.40 4.24 -20.34
C ARG A 293 7.63 5.06 -20.65
N ARG A 294 7.67 5.76 -21.78
CA ARG A 294 8.87 6.49 -22.21
C ARG A 294 9.21 7.64 -21.28
N ASP A 295 8.20 8.40 -20.87
CA ASP A 295 8.34 9.52 -19.95
C ASP A 295 8.65 9.02 -18.54
N PHE A 296 7.94 7.97 -18.09
CA PHE A 296 8.19 7.35 -16.80
C PHE A 296 9.61 6.77 -16.69
N ILE A 297 10.14 6.13 -17.75
CA ILE A 297 11.53 5.64 -17.77
C ILE A 297 12.52 6.79 -17.62
N SER A 298 12.22 7.99 -18.14
CA SER A 298 13.09 9.15 -17.93
C SER A 298 13.20 9.49 -16.45
N VAL A 299 12.06 9.58 -15.75
CA VAL A 299 12.01 9.86 -14.31
C VAL A 299 12.67 8.74 -13.51
N PHE A 300 12.31 7.48 -13.80
CA PHE A 300 12.88 6.31 -13.14
C PHE A 300 14.41 6.27 -13.29
N SER A 301 14.93 6.49 -14.50
CA SER A 301 16.37 6.44 -14.75
C SER A 301 17.12 7.55 -14.01
N THR A 302 16.61 8.80 -14.07
CA THR A 302 17.21 9.94 -13.35
C THR A 302 17.24 9.68 -11.85
N GLU A 303 16.10 9.30 -11.26
CA GLU A 303 16.05 9.08 -9.82
C GLU A 303 16.91 7.89 -9.38
N MET A 304 17.02 6.81 -10.15
CA MET A 304 17.94 5.72 -9.80
C MET A 304 19.41 6.13 -9.89
N ALA A 305 19.76 7.03 -10.82
CA ALA A 305 21.11 7.60 -10.87
C ALA A 305 21.40 8.45 -9.64
N ASP A 306 20.44 9.27 -9.20
CA ASP A 306 20.57 10.09 -8.00
C ASP A 306 20.73 9.22 -6.73
N GLU A 307 19.94 8.16 -6.60
CA GLU A 307 20.03 7.22 -5.47
C GLU A 307 21.37 6.46 -5.43
N LEU A 308 21.94 6.11 -6.59
CA LEU A 308 23.30 5.56 -6.71
C LEU A 308 24.36 6.59 -6.29
N GLN A 309 24.24 7.83 -6.76
CA GLN A 309 25.17 8.91 -6.43
C GLN A 309 25.15 9.24 -4.93
N ALA A 310 23.98 9.16 -4.31
CA ALA A 310 23.80 9.37 -2.88
C ALA A 310 24.26 8.19 -2.00
N ASN A 311 24.71 7.08 -2.61
CA ASN A 311 25.05 5.82 -1.93
C ASN A 311 23.88 5.17 -1.15
N ASN A 312 22.64 5.43 -1.58
CA ASN A 312 21.46 4.79 -1.00
C ASN A 312 21.26 3.37 -1.55
N ILE A 313 21.81 3.05 -2.73
CA ILE A 313 21.69 1.73 -3.33
C ILE A 313 22.93 0.89 -3.04
N ILE A 314 22.79 -0.05 -2.10
CA ILE A 314 23.85 -0.94 -1.63
C ILE A 314 23.71 -2.29 -2.31
N CYS A 315 24.79 -2.83 -2.87
CA CYS A 315 24.82 -4.22 -3.33
C CYS A 315 25.08 -5.14 -2.13
N ALA A 316 24.18 -6.08 -1.87
CA ALA A 316 24.36 -7.11 -0.87
C ALA A 316 25.60 -7.96 -1.22
N GLU A 317 26.62 -7.94 -0.36
CA GLU A 317 27.83 -8.77 -0.52
C GLU A 317 27.62 -10.22 -0.05
N ALA A 318 26.65 -10.42 0.86
CA ALA A 318 26.30 -11.71 1.42
C ALA A 318 24.88 -12.13 0.99
N PRO A 319 24.60 -13.43 0.80
CA PRO A 319 23.27 -13.93 0.42
C PRO A 319 22.13 -13.58 1.39
N PHE A 320 22.47 -13.16 2.62
CA PHE A 320 21.52 -12.86 3.70
C PHE A 320 21.51 -11.40 4.12
N ASP A 321 22.20 -10.51 3.39
CA ASP A 321 22.04 -9.07 3.62
C ASP A 321 20.65 -8.65 3.13
N ARG A 322 19.75 -8.48 4.09
CA ARG A 322 18.35 -8.10 3.83
C ARG A 322 18.27 -6.66 3.34
N TYR A 323 19.17 -5.79 3.79
CA TYR A 323 19.11 -4.34 3.54
C TYR A 323 19.55 -3.96 2.13
N GLY A 324 20.48 -4.72 1.55
CA GLY A 324 21.00 -4.49 0.20
C GLY A 324 20.11 -5.03 -0.93
N PHE A 325 20.41 -4.58 -2.15
CA PHE A 325 19.93 -5.18 -3.40
C PHE A 325 20.77 -6.41 -3.70
N ASN A 326 20.14 -7.53 -4.05
CA ASN A 326 20.90 -8.69 -4.52
C ASN A 326 21.65 -8.34 -5.82
N PRO A 327 22.71 -9.09 -6.21
CA PRO A 327 23.52 -8.74 -7.38
C PRO A 327 22.73 -8.56 -8.69
N GLY A 328 21.65 -9.33 -8.87
CA GLY A 328 20.77 -9.19 -10.05
C GLY A 328 19.93 -7.93 -10.01
N GLU A 329 19.37 -7.59 -8.86
CA GLU A 329 18.62 -6.34 -8.66
C GLU A 329 19.52 -5.12 -8.79
N PHE A 330 20.71 -5.16 -8.19
CA PHE A 330 21.71 -4.09 -8.28
C PHE A 330 22.15 -3.85 -9.73
N ALA A 331 22.38 -4.91 -10.50
CA ALA A 331 22.66 -4.80 -11.93
C ALA A 331 21.48 -4.18 -12.70
N ARG A 332 20.25 -4.49 -12.31
CA ARG A 332 19.04 -3.93 -12.92
C ARG A 332 18.87 -2.44 -12.60
N VAL A 333 19.13 -2.01 -11.36
CA VAL A 333 19.18 -0.59 -10.99
C VAL A 333 20.19 0.14 -11.87
N LYS A 334 21.43 -0.36 -11.94
CA LYS A 334 22.48 0.26 -12.77
C LYS A 334 22.06 0.38 -14.23
N ASP A 335 21.41 -0.66 -14.74
CA ASP A 335 20.91 -0.64 -16.11
C ASP A 335 19.85 0.45 -16.32
N PHE A 336 18.92 0.67 -15.37
CA PHE A 336 17.99 1.80 -15.41
C PHE A 336 18.73 3.14 -15.34
N ALA A 337 19.66 3.31 -14.41
CA ALA A 337 20.41 4.55 -14.24
C ALA A 337 21.27 4.93 -15.47
N GLU A 338 21.89 3.94 -16.13
CA GLU A 338 22.90 4.18 -17.17
C GLU A 338 22.37 4.01 -18.61
N ASN A 339 21.24 3.32 -18.81
CA ASN A 339 20.77 2.91 -20.14
C ASN A 339 19.34 3.36 -20.46
N ALA A 340 18.92 4.51 -19.92
CA ALA A 340 17.59 5.12 -20.14
C ALA A 340 17.13 5.09 -21.61
N ASP A 341 17.97 5.54 -22.54
CA ASP A 341 17.61 5.60 -23.98
C ASP A 341 17.37 4.24 -24.59
N LEU A 342 18.15 3.22 -24.20
CA LEU A 342 17.97 1.85 -24.66
C LEU A 342 16.67 1.26 -24.10
N LEU A 343 16.39 1.52 -22.82
CA LEU A 343 15.20 1.04 -22.13
C LEU A 343 13.93 1.67 -22.69
N LYS A 344 13.96 2.97 -23.00
CA LYS A 344 12.85 3.68 -23.66
C LYS A 344 12.41 2.98 -24.93
N VAL A 345 13.37 2.59 -25.78
CA VAL A 345 13.09 1.83 -27.01
C VAL A 345 12.58 0.45 -26.66
N GLN A 346 13.24 -0.26 -25.74
CA GLN A 346 12.86 -1.62 -25.37
C GLN A 346 11.42 -1.73 -24.88
N TYR A 347 11.00 -0.81 -24.01
CA TYR A 347 9.67 -0.82 -23.39
C TYR A 347 8.58 -0.21 -24.27
N SER A 348 8.94 0.48 -25.35
CA SER A 348 8.01 0.93 -26.39
C SER A 348 7.75 -0.13 -27.47
N LEU A 349 8.49 -1.24 -27.50
CA LEU A 349 8.29 -2.31 -28.47
C LEU A 349 6.99 -3.09 -28.18
N THR A 350 6.01 -2.96 -29.06
CA THR A 350 4.78 -3.74 -29.06
C THR A 350 4.94 -5.02 -29.90
N GLY A 351 5.64 -6.02 -29.35
CA GLY A 351 5.61 -7.42 -29.86
C GLY A 351 6.00 -7.66 -31.33
N SER A 352 6.70 -6.71 -31.98
CA SER A 352 6.98 -6.80 -33.41
C SER A 352 8.22 -7.66 -33.72
N GLY A 353 8.21 -8.37 -34.85
CA GLY A 353 9.24 -9.34 -35.24
C GLY A 353 10.67 -8.78 -35.31
N LYS A 354 11.68 -9.66 -35.34
CA LYS A 354 13.12 -9.31 -35.21
C LYS A 354 13.58 -8.14 -36.08
N LEU A 355 13.11 -8.05 -37.32
CA LEU A 355 13.45 -6.97 -38.25
C LEU A 355 12.87 -5.62 -37.82
N ASN A 356 11.64 -5.61 -37.30
CA ASN A 356 11.02 -4.38 -36.81
C ASN A 356 11.70 -3.90 -35.53
N THR A 357 12.05 -4.81 -34.62
CA THR A 357 12.88 -4.49 -33.46
C THR A 357 14.18 -3.79 -33.86
N ILE A 358 14.93 -4.34 -34.82
CA ILE A 358 16.20 -3.73 -35.28
C ILE A 358 15.96 -2.33 -35.87
N ARG A 359 14.88 -2.15 -36.65
CA ARG A 359 14.52 -0.83 -37.21
C ARG A 359 14.24 0.20 -36.13
N GLU A 360 13.50 -0.15 -35.08
CA GLU A 360 13.20 0.75 -33.96
C GLU A 360 14.48 1.20 -33.22
N TYR A 361 15.39 0.26 -32.92
CA TYR A 361 16.68 0.62 -32.30
C TYR A 361 17.56 1.45 -33.24
N LEU A 362 17.55 1.16 -34.55
CA LEU A 362 18.29 1.94 -35.54
C LEU A 362 17.71 3.36 -35.67
N ALA A 363 16.39 3.51 -35.66
CA ALA A 363 15.73 4.81 -35.72
C ALA A 363 16.00 5.65 -34.46
N ALA A 364 16.09 5.01 -33.28
CA ALA A 364 16.29 5.71 -32.03
C ALA A 364 17.74 6.17 -31.76
N GLY A 365 18.74 5.48 -32.30
CA GLY A 365 20.13 5.84 -32.03
C GLY A 365 21.17 5.23 -32.98
N GLY A 366 20.75 4.85 -34.19
CA GLY A 366 21.64 4.31 -35.22
C GLY A 366 22.30 2.99 -34.84
N PHE A 367 23.42 2.68 -35.51
CA PHE A 367 24.12 1.40 -35.33
C PHE A 367 24.70 1.22 -33.92
N SER A 368 25.03 2.31 -33.21
CA SER A 368 25.52 2.24 -31.83
C SER A 368 24.44 1.72 -30.89
N MET A 369 23.18 2.12 -31.07
CA MET A 369 22.05 1.63 -30.29
C MET A 369 21.76 0.15 -30.59
N VAL A 370 21.83 -0.26 -31.85
CA VAL A 370 21.71 -1.68 -32.25
C VAL A 370 22.82 -2.52 -31.63
N ALA A 371 24.06 -2.04 -31.63
CA ALA A 371 25.19 -2.75 -31.02
C ALA A 371 25.02 -2.92 -29.50
N ARG A 372 24.56 -1.88 -28.79
CA ARG A 372 24.23 -1.94 -27.35
C ARG A 372 23.13 -2.98 -27.07
N MET A 373 22.07 -3.00 -27.87
CA MET A 373 21.00 -3.99 -27.78
C MET A 373 21.50 -5.43 -27.97
N MET A 374 22.34 -5.67 -28.98
CA MET A 374 22.92 -7.00 -29.24
C MET A 374 23.84 -7.45 -28.11
N LYS A 375 24.73 -6.56 -27.62
CA LYS A 375 25.62 -6.83 -26.48
C LYS A 375 24.83 -7.20 -25.22
N ARG A 376 23.69 -6.56 -24.99
CA ARG A 376 22.79 -6.85 -23.87
C ARG A 376 22.12 -8.23 -24.00
N LYS A 377 21.70 -8.62 -25.20
CA LYS A 377 21.14 -9.96 -25.44
C LYS A 377 22.15 -11.10 -25.22
N LEU A 378 23.43 -10.86 -25.46
CA LEU A 378 24.50 -11.84 -25.24
C LEU A 378 24.89 -12.01 -23.76
N ARG A 379 24.46 -11.10 -22.88
CA ARG A 379 24.72 -11.13 -21.43
C ARG A 379 23.58 -11.76 -20.61
N ARG A 380 22.42 -11.96 -21.25
CA ARG A 380 21.28 -12.72 -20.71
C ARG A 380 21.40 -14.15 -21.18
#